data_AF-A0A0P7UFG6-F1
#
_entry.id   AF-A0A0P7UFG6-F1
#
_cell.length_a   1.000
_cell.length_b   1.000
_cell.length_c   1.000
_cell.angle_alpha   90.00
_cell.angle_beta   90.00
_cell.angle_gamma   90.00
#
_symmetry.space_group_name_H-M   'P 1'
#
loop_
_entity.id
_entity.type
_entity.pdbx_description
1 polymer ?
#
loop_
_entity_poly.entity_id
_entity_poly.type
_entity_poly.pdbx_seq_one_letter_code
_entity_poly.pdbx_strand_id
1 'polypeptide(L)'
;MLVLGIVAAEETNKTRPLLALCVRTLMDTASSPLPEDWDQTLDLPQVCDNGFGCAFCPFCQVCAVHTLQALVRGSALGMAMLQYAAAVTILSLKLLSSPYWAMRNAALQLYTSVLYVTQFLLPFLGSLCSRLLGPCLGGDDGSTHHRMSPCAFFSHYPTLQPFLLKELRSAASELQGHLGDARLRLHPSLFPVLTLLAKLQSGVSEETHDDQQVLRQVVAHIETRQWLATPAQLCPLVRSAYLEVVMLATRFCSHSFLHSLQTELLLQLQSHTQEPLASLKAALLDGSVEYRKMYLAALLAVMTPSDADLHFPYAPPQQPSSGEHAELLLVVLESGMWGPELLSQALQVLSLLLPLRAESLLIDRWCRLLEIHKVPEAPTVLRLACAQALRLAGVLLLSPPPKGRNADSALSVRLIGTGIYLLKDDNLQVRTEVAGFTSALARARTGSTGGHCFLTQVNRCLLFLLDLLLEEFWDSPYTLEILLHHLPEADLDPVLRDAQCTEPSCLYEKDEANVFSEPAAMSEYMLPFLLKLVEKVPESAQLGDLVARWARENTEPILENIAICKAFNP
;
A
#
# COMPACT_ATOMS: atom_id res chain seq x y z
N MET A 1 -6.87 -13.44 -25.86
CA MET A 1 -6.78 -14.79 -25.25
C MET A 1 -6.28 -15.86 -26.24
N LEU A 2 -6.84 -15.97 -27.46
CA LEU A 2 -6.40 -16.97 -28.44
C LEU A 2 -4.91 -16.86 -28.84
N VAL A 3 -4.41 -15.65 -29.10
CA VAL A 3 -2.98 -15.40 -29.41
C VAL A 3 -2.07 -15.81 -28.25
N LEU A 4 -2.43 -15.46 -27.01
CA LEU A 4 -1.68 -15.85 -25.81
C LEU A 4 -1.61 -17.38 -25.67
N GLY A 5 -2.71 -18.09 -25.88
CA GLY A 5 -2.75 -19.55 -25.82
C GLY A 5 -1.88 -20.22 -26.88
N ILE A 6 -1.90 -19.72 -28.12
CA ILE A 6 -1.07 -20.24 -29.22
C ILE A 6 0.42 -20.02 -28.94
N VAL A 7 0.80 -18.83 -28.50
CA VAL A 7 2.20 -18.48 -28.24
C VAL A 7 2.72 -19.16 -26.96
N ALA A 8 1.87 -19.34 -25.94
CA ALA A 8 2.24 -20.06 -24.72
C ALA A 8 2.42 -21.57 -24.95
N ALA A 9 1.76 -22.14 -25.96
CA ALA A 9 1.92 -23.54 -26.35
C ALA A 9 3.24 -23.81 -27.14
N GLU A 10 4.01 -22.77 -27.46
CA GLU A 10 5.31 -22.91 -28.11
C GLU A 10 6.33 -23.54 -27.14
N GLU A 11 7.06 -24.57 -27.59
CA GLU A 11 8.06 -25.28 -26.78
C GLU A 11 9.11 -24.33 -26.20
N THR A 12 9.32 -24.43 -24.88
CA THR A 12 10.17 -23.52 -24.09
C THR A 12 11.68 -23.69 -24.32
N ASN A 13 12.11 -24.81 -24.92
CA ASN A 13 13.52 -25.18 -25.12
C ASN A 13 14.14 -24.66 -26.44
N LYS A 14 13.42 -23.86 -27.23
CA LYS A 14 13.88 -23.27 -28.50
C LYS A 14 13.82 -21.74 -28.46
N THR A 15 14.37 -21.07 -29.47
CA THR A 15 14.45 -19.60 -29.69
C THR A 15 13.10 -18.87 -29.79
N ARG A 16 11.98 -19.49 -29.40
CA ARG A 16 10.58 -19.02 -29.46
C ARG A 16 10.27 -18.12 -30.67
N PRO A 17 10.44 -18.62 -31.92
CA PRO A 17 10.23 -17.84 -33.13
C PRO A 17 8.78 -17.32 -33.28
N LEU A 18 7.76 -18.03 -32.79
CA LEU A 18 6.37 -17.56 -32.86
C LEU A 18 6.15 -16.39 -31.91
N LEU A 19 6.69 -16.44 -30.70
CA LEU A 19 6.71 -15.29 -29.79
C LEU A 19 7.43 -14.10 -30.43
N ALA A 20 8.60 -14.31 -31.03
CA ALA A 20 9.38 -13.25 -31.65
C ALA A 20 8.65 -12.59 -32.83
N LEU A 21 8.01 -13.39 -33.69
CA LEU A 21 7.19 -12.90 -34.78
C LEU A 21 5.97 -12.13 -34.26
N CYS A 22 5.28 -12.69 -33.26
CA CYS A 22 4.10 -12.08 -32.66
C CYS A 22 4.43 -10.71 -32.05
N VAL A 23 5.47 -10.62 -31.21
CA VAL A 23 5.89 -9.35 -30.60
C VAL A 23 6.27 -8.33 -31.66
N ARG A 24 7.03 -8.73 -32.69
CA ARG A 24 7.40 -7.83 -33.80
C ARG A 24 6.16 -7.29 -34.53
N THR A 25 5.25 -8.17 -34.95
CA THR A 25 4.02 -7.77 -35.65
C THR A 25 3.15 -6.85 -34.79
N LEU A 26 3.01 -7.12 -33.50
CA LEU A 26 2.24 -6.27 -32.58
C LEU A 26 2.89 -4.89 -32.40
N MET A 27 4.22 -4.83 -32.27
CA MET A 27 4.96 -3.58 -32.17
C MET A 27 4.86 -2.73 -33.45
N ASP A 28 4.97 -3.35 -34.62
CA ASP A 28 4.82 -2.68 -35.92
C ASP A 28 3.39 -2.14 -36.09
N THR A 29 2.39 -2.95 -35.73
CA THR A 29 0.97 -2.56 -35.75
C THR A 29 0.71 -1.36 -34.82
N ALA A 30 1.21 -1.42 -33.59
CA ALA A 30 1.03 -0.34 -32.62
C ALA A 30 1.76 0.96 -33.00
N SER A 31 2.81 0.89 -33.82
CA SER A 31 3.62 2.04 -34.25
C SER A 31 3.16 2.67 -35.57
N SER A 32 2.11 2.11 -36.19
CA SER A 32 1.65 2.55 -37.51
C SER A 32 1.07 3.98 -37.48
N PRO A 33 1.28 4.80 -38.52
CA PRO A 33 0.79 6.16 -38.56
C PRO A 33 -0.74 6.18 -38.54
N LEU A 34 -1.29 7.23 -37.93
CA LEU A 34 -2.73 7.42 -37.77
C LEU A 34 -3.33 8.05 -39.03
N PRO A 35 -4.58 7.71 -39.40
CA PRO A 35 -5.29 8.38 -40.49
C PRO A 35 -5.45 9.89 -40.24
N GLU A 36 -5.48 10.70 -41.31
CA GLU A 36 -5.66 12.15 -41.22
C GLU A 36 -7.07 12.56 -40.74
N ASP A 37 -8.09 11.76 -41.08
CA ASP A 37 -9.52 12.04 -40.83
C ASP A 37 -10.05 11.33 -39.56
N TRP A 38 -9.45 11.59 -38.40
CA TRP A 38 -9.81 10.88 -37.17
C TRP A 38 -10.77 11.66 -36.25
N ASP A 39 -11.75 10.95 -35.69
CA ASP A 39 -12.75 11.48 -34.76
C ASP A 39 -12.65 10.79 -33.38
N GLN A 40 -12.47 11.58 -32.32
CA GLN A 40 -12.37 11.15 -30.92
C GLN A 40 -13.71 10.77 -30.30
N THR A 41 -14.83 11.10 -30.94
CA THR A 41 -16.20 10.94 -30.42
C THR A 41 -16.87 9.65 -30.90
N LEU A 42 -16.25 8.93 -31.83
CA LEU A 42 -16.76 7.66 -32.35
C LEU A 42 -16.18 6.48 -31.56
N ASP A 43 -17.02 5.49 -31.28
CA ASP A 43 -16.59 4.26 -30.62
C ASP A 43 -15.61 3.49 -31.51
N LEU A 44 -14.57 2.90 -30.91
CA LEU A 44 -13.50 2.19 -31.62
C LEU A 44 -13.95 1.19 -32.72
N PRO A 45 -15.06 0.42 -32.56
CA PRO A 45 -15.57 -0.45 -33.62
C PRO A 45 -16.14 0.32 -34.83
N GLN A 46 -16.75 1.50 -34.60
CA GLN A 46 -17.38 2.32 -35.65
C GLN A 46 -16.35 2.96 -36.58
N VAL A 47 -15.12 3.18 -36.11
CA VAL A 47 -14.01 3.73 -36.92
C VAL A 47 -13.53 2.73 -37.98
N CYS A 48 -13.66 1.42 -37.76
CA CYS A 48 -13.25 0.42 -38.75
C CYS A 48 -14.26 0.19 -39.88
N ASP A 49 -15.52 0.64 -39.75
CA ASP A 49 -16.55 0.51 -40.81
C ASP A 49 -16.37 1.54 -41.95
N ASN A 50 -15.47 2.52 -41.80
CA ASN A 50 -15.25 3.61 -42.77
C ASN A 50 -14.24 3.27 -43.90
N GLY A 51 -13.98 1.99 -44.18
CA GLY A 51 -13.23 1.58 -45.38
C GLY A 51 -11.69 1.70 -45.30
N PHE A 52 -11.12 1.98 -44.12
CA PHE A 52 -9.68 1.89 -43.91
C PHE A 52 -9.23 0.42 -43.91
N GLY A 53 -8.19 0.08 -44.67
CA GLY A 53 -7.60 -1.26 -44.64
C GLY A 53 -7.19 -1.64 -43.20
N CYS A 54 -7.42 -2.90 -42.81
CA CYS A 54 -7.27 -3.40 -41.43
C CYS A 54 -5.93 -3.03 -40.75
N ALA A 55 -4.85 -2.86 -41.51
CA ALA A 55 -3.54 -2.47 -40.98
C ALA A 55 -3.45 -1.00 -40.47
N PHE A 56 -4.37 -0.12 -40.88
CA PHE A 56 -4.36 1.31 -40.54
C PHE A 56 -5.52 1.72 -39.62
N CYS A 57 -6.37 0.79 -39.16
CA CYS A 57 -7.46 1.11 -38.24
C CYS A 57 -6.91 1.39 -36.81
N PRO A 58 -7.27 2.53 -36.17
CA PRO A 58 -6.89 2.83 -34.77
C PRO A 58 -7.28 1.73 -33.77
N PHE A 59 -8.36 0.99 -34.03
CA PHE A 59 -8.76 -0.17 -33.25
C PHE A 59 -7.68 -1.27 -33.25
N CYS A 60 -7.09 -1.58 -34.41
CA CYS A 60 -6.06 -2.61 -34.53
C CYS A 60 -4.79 -2.24 -33.76
N GLN A 61 -4.45 -0.94 -33.71
CA GLN A 61 -3.34 -0.43 -32.91
C GLN A 61 -3.59 -0.59 -31.41
N VAL A 62 -4.78 -0.22 -30.93
CA VAL A 62 -5.18 -0.39 -29.53
C VAL A 62 -5.25 -1.87 -29.15
N CYS A 63 -5.81 -2.72 -30.01
CA CYS A 63 -5.82 -4.17 -29.82
C CYS A 63 -4.41 -4.75 -29.78
N ALA A 64 -3.47 -4.24 -30.59
CA ALA A 64 -2.09 -4.70 -30.56
C ALA A 64 -1.43 -4.41 -29.21
N VAL A 65 -1.65 -3.22 -28.65
CA VAL A 65 -1.13 -2.82 -27.34
C VAL A 65 -1.75 -3.61 -26.18
N HIS A 66 -3.06 -3.85 -26.21
CA HIS A 66 -3.70 -4.72 -25.21
C HIS A 66 -3.24 -6.19 -25.35
N THR A 67 -2.94 -6.65 -26.57
CA THR A 67 -2.38 -7.98 -26.77
C THR A 67 -0.96 -8.06 -26.21
N LEU A 68 -0.11 -7.06 -26.46
CA LEU A 68 1.21 -6.95 -25.81
C LEU A 68 1.11 -6.96 -24.29
N GLN A 69 0.15 -6.23 -23.73
CA GLN A 69 -0.11 -6.18 -22.29
C GLN A 69 -0.49 -7.57 -21.75
N ALA A 70 -1.36 -8.31 -22.46
CA ALA A 70 -1.74 -9.67 -22.09
C ALA A 70 -0.55 -10.65 -22.15
N LEU A 71 0.35 -10.50 -23.14
CA LEU A 71 1.58 -11.31 -23.21
C LEU A 71 2.52 -11.01 -22.03
N VAL A 72 2.68 -9.74 -21.66
CA VAL A 72 3.52 -9.32 -20.51
C VAL A 72 2.95 -9.84 -19.18
N ARG A 73 1.62 -9.80 -19.00
CA ARG A 73 0.95 -10.26 -17.77
C ARG A 73 0.81 -11.79 -17.67
N GLY A 74 0.94 -12.51 -18.78
CA GLY A 74 0.75 -13.95 -18.82
C GLY A 74 1.87 -14.68 -18.07
N SER A 75 1.52 -15.46 -17.04
CA SER A 75 2.47 -16.22 -16.21
C SER A 75 3.37 -17.18 -17.02
N ALA A 76 2.84 -17.77 -18.10
CA ALA A 76 3.59 -18.69 -18.98
C ALA A 76 4.64 -18.00 -19.88
N LEU A 77 4.48 -16.69 -20.15
CA LEU A 77 5.30 -15.94 -21.10
C LEU A 77 6.09 -14.79 -20.46
N GLY A 78 5.76 -14.35 -19.24
CA GLY A 78 6.37 -13.20 -18.58
C GLY A 78 7.89 -13.22 -18.58
N MET A 79 8.49 -14.40 -18.35
CA MET A 79 9.95 -14.61 -18.43
C MET A 79 10.53 -14.42 -19.83
N ALA A 80 9.87 -14.97 -20.85
CA ALA A 80 10.30 -14.82 -22.23
C ALA A 80 10.05 -13.40 -22.77
N MET A 81 9.13 -12.65 -22.14
CA MET A 81 8.87 -11.25 -22.48
C MET A 81 9.93 -10.27 -21.97
N LEU A 82 10.77 -10.65 -20.99
CA LEU A 82 11.83 -9.80 -20.44
C LEU A 82 12.82 -9.32 -21.50
N GLN A 83 13.17 -10.17 -22.49
CA GLN A 83 14.07 -9.79 -23.58
C GLN A 83 13.50 -8.67 -24.48
N TYR A 84 12.18 -8.45 -24.44
CA TYR A 84 11.50 -7.38 -25.17
C TYR A 84 11.15 -6.17 -24.29
N ALA A 85 11.44 -6.22 -22.98
CA ALA A 85 10.97 -5.23 -22.02
C ALA A 85 11.43 -3.80 -22.37
N ALA A 86 12.68 -3.61 -22.80
CA ALA A 86 13.17 -2.30 -23.23
C ALA A 86 12.40 -1.76 -24.45
N ALA A 87 12.17 -2.60 -25.45
CA ALA A 87 11.48 -2.23 -26.68
C ALA A 87 10.00 -1.89 -26.42
N VAL A 88 9.32 -2.71 -25.61
CA VAL A 88 7.92 -2.49 -25.21
C VAL A 88 7.78 -1.26 -24.32
N THR A 89 8.73 -1.00 -23.43
CA THR A 89 8.75 0.21 -22.59
C THR A 89 8.88 1.46 -23.46
N ILE A 90 9.84 1.49 -24.40
CA ILE A 90 10.01 2.61 -25.34
C ILE A 90 8.74 2.83 -26.16
N LEU A 91 8.13 1.76 -26.67
CA LEU A 91 6.87 1.84 -27.41
C LEU A 91 5.76 2.47 -26.55
N SER A 92 5.57 1.96 -25.34
CA SER A 92 4.53 2.47 -24.44
C SER A 92 4.72 3.96 -24.12
N LEU A 93 5.96 4.41 -23.87
CA LEU A 93 6.27 5.80 -23.61
C LEU A 93 6.02 6.71 -24.83
N LYS A 94 6.33 6.25 -26.04
CA LYS A 94 6.01 6.99 -27.27
C LYS A 94 4.50 7.12 -27.49
N LEU A 95 3.74 6.07 -27.21
CA LEU A 95 2.29 6.03 -27.43
C LEU A 95 1.50 6.91 -26.44
N LEU A 96 2.10 7.31 -25.32
CA LEU A 96 1.49 8.28 -24.41
C LEU A 96 1.36 9.68 -25.03
N SER A 97 2.16 9.98 -26.04
CA SER A 97 2.04 11.21 -26.84
C SER A 97 1.03 11.08 -27.99
N SER A 98 0.31 9.96 -28.09
CA SER A 98 -0.72 9.78 -29.11
C SER A 98 -1.87 10.77 -28.91
N PRO A 99 -2.44 11.35 -29.99
CA PRO A 99 -3.63 12.18 -29.89
C PRO A 99 -4.88 11.36 -29.51
N TYR A 100 -4.84 10.02 -29.54
CA TYR A 100 -5.98 9.15 -29.24
C TYR A 100 -6.03 8.82 -27.75
N TRP A 101 -7.14 9.12 -27.07
CA TRP A 101 -7.31 8.80 -25.64
C TRP A 101 -7.22 7.29 -25.38
N ALA A 102 -7.89 6.47 -26.19
CA ALA A 102 -7.84 5.00 -26.05
C ALA A 102 -6.41 4.47 -26.18
N MET A 103 -5.62 5.06 -27.08
CA MET A 103 -4.23 4.68 -27.25
C MET A 103 -3.39 5.05 -26.03
N ARG A 104 -3.57 6.26 -25.49
CA ARG A 104 -2.89 6.71 -24.27
C ARG A 104 -3.23 5.83 -23.07
N ASN A 105 -4.49 5.46 -22.91
CA ASN A 105 -4.94 4.57 -21.82
C ASN A 105 -4.33 3.17 -21.97
N ALA A 106 -4.42 2.56 -23.16
CA ALA A 106 -3.82 1.25 -23.41
C ALA A 106 -2.29 1.26 -23.23
N ALA A 107 -1.62 2.32 -23.68
CA ALA A 107 -0.18 2.51 -23.50
C ALA A 107 0.21 2.64 -22.02
N LEU A 108 -0.57 3.39 -21.23
CA LEU A 108 -0.36 3.51 -19.78
C LEU A 108 -0.50 2.15 -19.09
N GLN A 109 -1.52 1.38 -19.43
CA GLN A 109 -1.73 0.06 -18.84
C GLN A 109 -0.64 -0.94 -19.24
N LEU A 110 -0.15 -0.89 -20.48
CA LEU A 110 1.01 -1.67 -20.93
C LEU A 110 2.27 -1.26 -20.16
N TYR A 111 2.53 0.04 -20.04
CA TYR A 111 3.66 0.59 -19.29
C TYR A 111 3.69 0.10 -17.85
N THR A 112 2.56 0.21 -17.13
CA THR A 112 2.44 -0.30 -15.75
C THR A 112 2.69 -1.81 -15.67
N SER A 113 2.28 -2.58 -16.67
CA SER A 113 2.47 -4.04 -16.69
C SER A 113 3.93 -4.43 -16.89
N VAL A 114 4.65 -3.73 -17.76
CA VAL A 114 6.09 -3.97 -17.97
C VAL A 114 6.90 -3.50 -16.77
N LEU A 115 6.53 -2.37 -16.16
CA LEU A 115 7.15 -1.89 -14.92
C LEU A 115 6.97 -2.92 -13.80
N TYR A 116 5.78 -3.49 -13.64
CA TYR A 116 5.52 -4.54 -12.66
C TYR A 116 6.42 -5.78 -12.87
N VAL A 117 6.53 -6.28 -14.11
CA VAL A 117 7.36 -7.46 -14.43
C VAL A 117 8.86 -7.18 -14.25
N THR A 118 9.34 -6.04 -14.73
CA THR A 118 10.75 -5.64 -14.58
C THR A 118 11.14 -5.36 -13.12
N GLN A 119 10.19 -4.92 -12.29
CA GLN A 119 10.42 -4.56 -10.89
C GLN A 119 10.22 -5.72 -9.90
N PHE A 120 9.28 -6.64 -10.14
CA PHE A 120 8.97 -7.74 -9.20
C PHE A 120 9.58 -9.09 -9.57
N LEU A 121 9.67 -9.45 -10.87
CA LEU A 121 10.18 -10.77 -11.27
C LEU A 121 11.71 -10.81 -11.38
N LEU A 122 12.33 -9.73 -11.86
CA LEU A 122 13.78 -9.66 -12.10
C LEU A 122 14.63 -9.82 -10.82
N PRO A 123 14.25 -9.23 -9.65
CA PRO A 123 14.98 -9.45 -8.40
C PRO A 123 14.78 -10.86 -7.82
N PHE A 124 13.63 -11.48 -8.08
CA PHE A 124 13.31 -12.84 -7.63
C PHE A 124 14.23 -13.89 -8.30
N LEU A 125 14.64 -13.65 -9.55
CA LEU A 125 15.59 -14.50 -10.28
C LEU A 125 17.04 -14.30 -9.85
N GLY A 126 17.45 -13.07 -9.51
CA GLY A 126 18.78 -12.81 -8.93
C GLY A 126 19.00 -13.58 -7.63
N SER A 127 17.94 -13.69 -6.82
CA SER A 127 17.92 -14.50 -5.59
C SER A 127 17.91 -16.02 -5.88
N LEU A 128 17.23 -16.47 -6.94
CA LEU A 128 17.22 -17.88 -7.34
C LEU A 128 18.58 -18.34 -7.91
N CYS A 129 19.24 -17.50 -8.71
CA CYS A 129 20.58 -17.77 -9.24
C CYS A 129 21.64 -17.81 -8.13
N SER A 130 21.54 -16.96 -7.10
CA SER A 130 22.44 -17.01 -5.94
C SER A 130 22.24 -18.28 -5.09
N ARG A 131 21.04 -18.88 -5.11
CA ARG A 131 20.74 -20.16 -4.44
C ARG A 131 21.16 -21.40 -5.25
N LEU A 132 21.28 -21.29 -6.57
CA LEU A 132 21.63 -22.41 -7.46
C LEU A 132 23.10 -22.41 -7.93
N LEU A 133 23.81 -21.28 -7.90
CA LEU A 133 25.20 -21.15 -8.39
C LEU A 133 26.22 -20.74 -7.31
N GLY A 134 25.81 -20.69 -6.04
CA GLY A 134 26.68 -20.36 -4.90
C GLY A 134 26.80 -18.85 -4.64
N PRO A 135 27.26 -18.46 -3.43
CA PRO A 135 27.24 -17.08 -3.00
C PRO A 135 28.24 -16.23 -3.79
N CYS A 136 27.75 -15.14 -4.39
CA CYS A 136 28.63 -14.01 -4.69
C CYS A 136 29.17 -13.50 -3.36
N LEU A 137 30.50 -13.53 -3.21
CA LEU A 137 31.21 -13.18 -1.99
C LEU A 137 30.95 -11.72 -1.60
N GLY A 138 30.29 -11.51 -0.47
CA GLY A 138 30.06 -10.20 0.14
C GLY A 138 28.82 -10.23 1.02
N GLY A 139 28.98 -10.59 2.30
CA GLY A 139 27.88 -10.65 3.25
C GLY A 139 27.36 -9.26 3.62
N ASP A 140 26.05 -9.11 3.72
CA ASP A 140 25.34 -8.69 4.93
C ASP A 140 23.80 -8.81 4.75
N ASP A 141 23.09 -8.80 5.86
CA ASP A 141 21.72 -9.21 6.13
C ASP A 141 20.55 -8.72 5.23
N GLY A 142 19.62 -9.64 4.95
CA GLY A 142 18.23 -9.54 5.42
C GLY A 142 17.27 -8.46 4.91
N SER A 143 17.53 -7.72 3.82
CA SER A 143 16.59 -6.69 3.33
C SER A 143 15.53 -7.19 2.32
N THR A 144 14.25 -7.01 2.66
CA THR A 144 13.05 -7.49 1.94
C THR A 144 12.62 -6.66 0.72
N HIS A 145 13.49 -5.85 0.12
CA HIS A 145 13.22 -5.19 -1.16
C HIS A 145 14.47 -5.17 -2.03
N HIS A 146 14.70 -6.26 -2.77
CA HIS A 146 15.72 -6.30 -3.81
C HIS A 146 15.26 -5.40 -4.98
N ARG A 147 15.55 -4.10 -4.97
CA ARG A 147 15.30 -3.22 -6.11
C ARG A 147 16.60 -3.08 -6.91
N MET A 148 16.50 -3.03 -8.23
CA MET A 148 17.69 -2.98 -9.10
C MET A 148 18.34 -1.58 -9.06
N SER A 149 19.68 -1.51 -9.03
CA SER A 149 20.39 -0.23 -9.16
C SER A 149 20.25 0.34 -10.58
N PRO A 150 20.30 1.68 -10.79
CA PRO A 150 20.27 2.28 -12.11
C PRO A 150 21.31 1.71 -13.07
N CYS A 151 22.52 1.46 -12.59
CA CYS A 151 23.62 0.93 -13.40
C CYS A 151 23.31 -0.50 -13.87
N ALA A 152 22.94 -1.41 -12.96
CA ALA A 152 22.52 -2.76 -13.32
C ALA A 152 21.32 -2.77 -14.28
N PHE A 153 20.38 -1.83 -14.10
CA PHE A 153 19.22 -1.68 -14.97
C PHE A 153 19.60 -1.24 -16.38
N PHE A 154 20.46 -0.23 -16.54
CA PHE A 154 20.88 0.26 -17.86
C PHE A 154 21.88 -0.67 -18.55
N SER A 155 22.71 -1.41 -17.81
CA SER A 155 23.50 -2.49 -18.39
C SER A 155 22.62 -3.60 -18.95
N HIS A 156 21.49 -3.91 -18.30
CA HIS A 156 20.53 -4.91 -18.77
C HIS A 156 19.62 -4.37 -19.91
N TYR A 157 19.36 -3.06 -19.94
CA TYR A 157 18.51 -2.40 -20.93
C TYR A 157 19.18 -1.15 -21.56
N PRO A 158 20.26 -1.32 -22.35
CA PRO A 158 21.11 -0.21 -22.80
C PRO A 158 20.38 0.78 -23.72
N THR A 159 19.33 0.35 -24.42
CA THR A 159 18.55 1.23 -25.31
C THR A 159 17.63 2.20 -24.57
N LEU A 160 17.31 1.94 -23.30
CA LEU A 160 16.41 2.82 -22.52
C LEU A 160 17.08 4.13 -22.14
N GLN A 161 18.36 4.11 -21.75
CA GLN A 161 19.09 5.30 -21.32
C GLN A 161 19.04 6.46 -22.33
N PRO A 162 19.46 6.30 -23.61
CA PRO A 162 19.45 7.40 -24.57
C PRO A 162 18.02 7.89 -24.87
N PHE A 163 17.02 7.00 -24.81
CA PHE A 163 15.62 7.36 -24.99
C PHE A 163 15.11 8.22 -23.82
N LEU A 164 15.29 7.79 -22.57
CA LEU A 164 14.84 8.54 -21.38
C LEU A 164 15.50 9.91 -21.30
N LEU A 165 16.80 10.00 -21.61
CA LEU A 165 17.52 11.28 -21.67
C LEU A 165 16.94 12.22 -22.75
N LYS A 166 16.57 11.68 -23.91
CA LYS A 166 15.92 12.46 -24.97
C LYS A 166 14.55 12.99 -24.52
N GLU A 167 13.73 12.16 -23.89
CA GLU A 167 12.40 12.55 -23.39
C GLU A 167 12.50 13.65 -22.32
N LEU A 168 13.45 13.53 -21.38
CA LEU A 168 13.73 14.55 -20.36
C LEU A 168 14.17 15.89 -21.00
N ARG A 169 14.98 15.84 -22.07
CA ARG A 169 15.39 17.04 -22.82
C ARG A 169 14.23 17.67 -23.60
N SER A 170 13.39 16.88 -24.24
CA SER A 170 12.23 17.36 -25.01
C SER A 170 11.21 18.06 -24.10
N ALA A 171 10.87 17.41 -22.99
CA ALA A 171 9.98 17.98 -21.97
C ALA A 171 10.53 19.31 -21.44
N ALA A 172 11.84 19.38 -21.23
CA ALA A 172 12.52 20.59 -20.79
C ALA A 172 12.45 21.76 -21.79
N SER A 173 12.60 21.51 -23.10
CA SER A 173 12.53 22.56 -24.12
C SER A 173 11.12 23.13 -24.30
N GLU A 174 10.08 22.29 -24.22
CA GLU A 174 8.68 22.72 -24.34
C GLU A 174 8.25 23.62 -23.17
N LEU A 175 8.80 23.37 -21.98
CA LEU A 175 8.49 24.14 -20.77
C LEU A 175 9.19 25.52 -20.71
N GLN A 176 10.29 25.71 -21.45
CA GLN A 176 11.00 27.00 -21.51
C GLN A 176 10.42 27.98 -22.55
N GLY A 177 9.72 27.47 -23.57
CA GLY A 177 9.17 28.29 -24.67
C GLY A 177 7.88 29.05 -24.35
N HIS A 178 7.24 28.80 -23.20
CA HIS A 178 5.88 29.24 -22.91
C HIS A 178 5.71 30.02 -21.60
N LEU A 179 6.62 30.95 -21.31
CA LEU A 179 6.53 31.90 -20.16
C LEU A 179 5.32 32.86 -20.21
N GLY A 180 4.39 32.72 -21.18
CA GLY A 180 3.21 33.57 -21.34
C GLY A 180 1.92 32.87 -21.77
N ASP A 181 1.86 31.53 -21.80
CA ASP A 181 0.62 30.79 -22.13
C ASP A 181 -0.04 30.24 -20.85
N ALA A 182 -1.35 30.44 -20.69
CA ALA A 182 -2.10 30.11 -19.47
C ALA A 182 -2.33 28.58 -19.27
N ARG A 183 -1.74 27.75 -20.14
CA ARG A 183 -1.87 26.29 -20.12
C ARG A 183 -0.49 25.62 -20.12
N LEU A 184 -0.17 24.99 -18.99
CA LEU A 184 1.01 24.14 -18.82
C LEU A 184 0.91 22.92 -19.76
N ARG A 185 1.74 22.86 -20.80
CA ARG A 185 1.84 21.68 -21.69
C ARG A 185 2.97 20.79 -21.19
N LEU A 186 2.61 19.73 -20.46
CA LEU A 186 3.54 18.70 -20.03
C LEU A 186 3.69 17.67 -21.15
N HIS A 187 4.94 17.29 -21.45
CA HIS A 187 5.19 16.17 -22.35
C HIS A 187 4.60 14.88 -21.71
N PRO A 188 3.69 14.16 -22.38
CA PRO A 188 2.94 13.05 -21.77
C PRO A 188 3.80 11.90 -21.21
N SER A 189 5.02 11.73 -21.71
CA SER A 189 5.96 10.71 -21.22
C SER A 189 6.71 11.11 -19.94
N LEU A 190 6.70 12.39 -19.54
CA LEU A 190 7.54 12.90 -18.46
C LEU A 190 7.24 12.22 -17.11
N PHE A 191 5.97 12.18 -16.71
CA PHE A 191 5.56 11.56 -15.45
C PHE A 191 5.92 10.06 -15.40
N PRO A 192 5.60 9.24 -16.41
CA PRO A 192 6.07 7.85 -16.49
C PRO A 192 7.59 7.71 -16.36
N VAL A 193 8.37 8.52 -17.09
CA VAL A 193 9.84 8.50 -17.03
C VAL A 193 10.34 8.79 -15.61
N LEU A 194 9.78 9.79 -14.94
CA LEU A 194 10.08 10.10 -13.54
C LEU A 194 9.69 8.94 -12.62
N THR A 195 8.53 8.31 -12.84
CA THR A 195 8.09 7.13 -12.07
C THR A 195 9.05 5.95 -12.23
N LEU A 196 9.55 5.68 -13.45
CA LEU A 196 10.53 4.60 -13.68
C LEU A 196 11.81 4.84 -12.88
N LEU A 197 12.35 6.06 -13.00
CA LEU A 197 13.58 6.47 -12.31
C LEU A 197 13.39 6.44 -10.79
N ALA A 198 12.19 6.80 -10.30
CA ALA A 198 11.83 6.73 -8.89
C ALA A 198 11.70 5.31 -8.31
N LYS A 199 11.82 4.25 -9.13
CA LYS A 199 11.75 2.87 -8.64
C LYS A 199 13.11 2.16 -8.60
N LEU A 200 14.18 2.80 -9.07
CA LEU A 200 15.55 2.27 -9.06
C LEU A 200 16.23 2.53 -7.70
N GLN A 201 17.01 1.57 -7.17
CA GLN A 201 17.67 1.67 -5.84
C GLN A 201 19.00 2.44 -5.89
N SER A 202 19.32 3.21 -4.84
CA SER A 202 20.70 3.69 -4.65
C SER A 202 21.58 2.55 -4.07
N GLY A 203 22.52 2.04 -4.87
CA GLY A 203 23.48 1.02 -4.42
C GLY A 203 24.47 1.60 -3.42
N VAL A 204 24.83 0.82 -2.40
CA VAL A 204 25.97 1.11 -1.50
C VAL A 204 27.17 0.31 -2.01
N SER A 205 28.14 1.03 -2.55
CA SER A 205 29.50 0.60 -2.91
C SER A 205 29.73 -0.30 -4.13
N GLU A 206 30.86 0.01 -4.76
CA GLU A 206 31.52 -0.60 -5.93
C GLU A 206 30.83 -0.45 -7.30
N GLU A 207 30.76 0.79 -7.79
CA GLU A 207 30.39 1.07 -9.19
C GLU A 207 31.65 1.38 -10.01
N THR A 208 31.73 0.86 -11.24
CA THR A 208 32.85 1.15 -12.15
C THR A 208 32.81 2.61 -12.63
N HIS A 209 33.93 3.14 -13.13
CA HIS A 209 34.09 4.55 -13.48
C HIS A 209 33.10 5.06 -14.56
N ASP A 210 32.58 4.14 -15.39
CA ASP A 210 31.63 4.41 -16.49
C ASP A 210 30.17 4.48 -15.96
N ASP A 211 29.83 3.63 -14.99
CA ASP A 211 28.52 3.57 -14.32
C ASP A 211 28.17 4.88 -13.60
N GLN A 212 29.15 5.46 -12.90
CA GLN A 212 29.00 6.75 -12.21
C GLN A 212 28.80 7.94 -13.15
N GLN A 213 29.24 7.85 -14.41
CA GLN A 213 29.12 8.95 -15.37
C GLN A 213 27.68 9.09 -15.87
N VAL A 214 27.00 7.97 -16.10
CA VAL A 214 25.61 7.92 -16.55
C VAL A 214 24.66 8.50 -15.50
N LEU A 215 24.83 8.08 -14.25
CA LEU A 215 24.00 8.55 -13.14
C LEU A 215 24.20 10.05 -12.89
N ARG A 216 25.45 10.54 -12.94
CA ARG A 216 25.77 11.96 -12.85
C ARG A 216 25.10 12.78 -13.94
N GLN A 217 24.98 12.27 -15.17
CA GLN A 217 24.27 12.97 -16.25
C GLN A 217 22.77 13.08 -15.97
N VAL A 218 22.12 12.00 -15.54
CA VAL A 218 20.69 12.00 -15.20
C VAL A 218 20.42 12.97 -14.04
N VAL A 219 21.24 12.90 -12.99
CA VAL A 219 21.12 13.76 -11.80
C VAL A 219 21.36 15.22 -12.13
N ALA A 220 22.37 15.55 -12.92
CA ALA A 220 22.59 16.93 -13.38
C ALA A 220 21.38 17.48 -14.15
N HIS A 221 20.70 16.66 -14.96
CA HIS A 221 19.47 17.08 -15.64
C HIS A 221 18.31 17.26 -14.66
N ILE A 222 18.19 16.42 -13.61
CA ILE A 222 17.20 16.60 -12.54
C ILE A 222 17.45 17.92 -11.79
N GLU A 223 18.69 18.19 -11.40
CA GLU A 223 19.06 19.40 -10.65
C GLU A 223 18.71 20.70 -11.40
N THR A 224 18.94 20.73 -12.72
CA THR A 224 18.58 21.90 -13.56
C THR A 224 17.07 22.18 -13.60
N ARG A 225 16.24 21.26 -13.07
CA ARG A 225 14.78 21.37 -13.05
C ARG A 225 14.23 21.59 -11.65
N GLN A 226 15.01 22.20 -10.76
CA GLN A 226 14.58 22.61 -9.41
C GLN A 226 13.23 23.36 -9.39
N TRP A 227 12.91 24.12 -10.44
CA TRP A 227 11.64 24.81 -10.59
C TRP A 227 10.41 23.88 -10.54
N LEU A 228 10.56 22.58 -10.82
CA LEU A 228 9.49 21.59 -10.66
C LEU A 228 9.07 21.40 -9.19
N ALA A 229 9.91 21.79 -8.23
CA ALA A 229 9.58 21.86 -6.81
C ALA A 229 9.16 23.28 -6.36
N THR A 230 9.22 24.30 -7.22
CA THR A 230 8.86 25.69 -6.89
C THR A 230 7.39 25.98 -7.21
N PRO A 231 6.78 27.07 -6.70
CA PRO A 231 5.39 27.45 -7.01
C PRO A 231 5.16 27.74 -8.50
N ALA A 232 6.23 27.84 -9.30
CA ALA A 232 6.14 27.91 -10.75
C ALA A 232 5.54 26.64 -11.37
N GLN A 233 5.64 25.47 -10.71
CA GLN A 233 4.90 24.28 -11.08
C GLN A 233 3.53 24.27 -10.38
N LEU A 234 2.47 24.47 -11.15
CA LEU A 234 1.09 24.55 -10.65
C LEU A 234 0.46 23.18 -10.37
N CYS A 235 0.98 22.09 -10.95
CA CYS A 235 0.45 20.74 -10.76
C CYS A 235 1.09 20.03 -9.55
N PRO A 236 0.36 19.77 -8.45
CA PRO A 236 0.97 19.20 -7.25
C PRO A 236 1.42 17.74 -7.42
N LEU A 237 0.78 16.98 -8.32
CA LEU A 237 1.22 15.61 -8.65
C LEU A 237 2.61 15.60 -9.30
N VAL A 238 2.89 16.56 -10.18
CA VAL A 238 4.20 16.70 -10.82
C VAL A 238 5.25 17.14 -9.80
N ARG A 239 4.89 18.05 -8.89
CA ARG A 239 5.77 18.45 -7.77
C ARG A 239 6.12 17.26 -6.88
N SER A 240 5.12 16.47 -6.49
CA SER A 240 5.29 15.27 -5.67
C SER A 240 6.17 14.23 -6.36
N ALA A 241 5.90 13.90 -7.63
CA ALA A 241 6.72 12.97 -8.39
C ALA A 241 8.16 13.46 -8.57
N TYR A 242 8.36 14.76 -8.80
CA TYR A 242 9.70 15.35 -8.89
C TYR A 242 10.45 15.26 -7.56
N LEU A 243 9.80 15.58 -6.44
CA LEU A 243 10.40 15.46 -5.10
C LEU A 243 10.72 14.00 -4.75
N GLU A 244 9.86 13.04 -5.10
CA GLU A 244 10.17 11.60 -4.95
C GLU A 244 11.44 11.20 -5.71
N VAL A 245 11.58 11.64 -6.96
CA VAL A 245 12.80 11.40 -7.76
C VAL A 245 14.02 12.03 -7.11
N VAL A 246 13.92 13.27 -6.63
CA VAL A 246 15.02 13.96 -5.93
C VAL A 246 15.39 13.23 -4.63
N MET A 247 14.40 12.77 -3.85
CA MET A 247 14.65 11.99 -2.63
C MET A 247 15.45 10.72 -2.92
N LEU A 248 15.14 10.04 -4.02
CA LEU A 248 15.85 8.81 -4.41
C LEU A 248 17.24 9.08 -4.99
N ALA A 249 17.42 10.23 -5.63
CA ALA A 249 18.68 10.68 -6.19
C ALA A 249 19.54 11.51 -5.22
N THR A 250 19.09 11.75 -3.98
CA THR A 250 19.66 12.75 -3.06
C THR A 250 21.16 12.56 -2.82
N ARG A 251 21.65 11.31 -2.77
CA ARG A 251 23.08 11.00 -2.56
C ARG A 251 23.99 11.39 -3.72
N PHE A 252 23.42 11.57 -4.91
CA PHE A 252 24.15 11.94 -6.13
C PHE A 252 23.99 13.42 -6.48
N CYS A 253 23.06 14.11 -5.81
CA CYS A 253 22.80 15.52 -6.04
C CYS A 253 23.94 16.40 -5.49
N SER A 254 24.20 17.51 -6.16
CA SER A 254 25.13 18.53 -5.69
C SER A 254 24.64 19.16 -4.38
N HIS A 255 25.58 19.44 -3.48
CA HIS A 255 25.27 20.10 -2.20
C HIS A 255 24.61 21.48 -2.41
N SER A 256 25.00 22.21 -3.46
CA SER A 256 24.40 23.49 -3.82
C SER A 256 22.93 23.37 -4.20
N PHE A 257 22.57 22.34 -4.97
CA PHE A 257 21.19 22.07 -5.34
C PHE A 257 20.35 21.70 -4.12
N LEU A 258 20.83 20.77 -3.29
CA LEU A 258 20.09 20.32 -2.10
C LEU A 258 19.84 21.46 -1.11
N HIS A 259 20.84 22.30 -0.88
CA HIS A 259 20.68 23.48 -0.02
C HIS A 259 19.67 24.48 -0.61
N SER A 260 19.74 24.75 -1.92
CA SER A 260 18.79 25.63 -2.60
C SER A 260 17.36 25.09 -2.56
N LEU A 261 17.18 23.80 -2.82
CA LEU A 261 15.88 23.12 -2.74
C LEU A 261 15.33 23.12 -1.31
N GLN A 262 16.17 22.84 -0.32
CA GLN A 262 15.78 22.90 1.09
C GLN A 262 15.33 24.31 1.48
N THR A 263 16.05 25.35 1.04
CA THR A 263 15.71 26.75 1.32
C THR A 263 14.38 27.12 0.69
N GLU A 264 14.16 26.71 -0.56
CA GLU A 264 12.89 26.92 -1.27
C GLU A 264 11.71 26.18 -0.60
N LEU A 265 11.89 24.93 -0.21
CA LEU A 265 10.87 24.15 0.50
C LEU A 265 10.58 24.75 1.88
N LEU A 266 11.60 25.20 2.61
CA LEU A 266 11.44 25.92 3.88
C LEU A 266 10.72 27.24 3.69
N LEU A 267 11.04 28.01 2.64
CA LEU A 267 10.35 29.26 2.30
C LEU A 267 8.89 29.01 1.92
N GLN A 268 8.58 27.92 1.22
CA GLN A 268 7.21 27.53 0.89
C GLN A 268 6.43 27.08 2.11
N LEU A 269 7.07 26.30 2.99
CA LEU A 269 6.52 25.95 4.29
C LEU A 269 6.27 27.23 5.09
N GLN A 270 7.20 28.18 5.08
CA GLN A 270 7.10 29.46 5.81
C GLN A 270 6.08 30.45 5.21
N SER A 271 5.90 30.47 3.88
CA SER A 271 4.92 31.33 3.19
C SER A 271 3.50 30.77 3.29
N HIS A 272 3.36 29.46 3.49
CA HIS A 272 2.08 28.80 3.79
C HIS A 272 1.83 28.60 5.29
N THR A 273 2.80 28.90 6.17
CA THR A 273 2.58 28.94 7.62
C THR A 273 2.07 30.31 8.06
N GLN A 274 0.79 30.56 7.82
CA GLN A 274 -0.07 30.68 8.99
C GLN A 274 -0.51 29.25 9.30
N GLU A 275 0.05 28.67 10.37
CA GLU A 275 -0.24 27.35 10.97
C GLU A 275 -0.89 26.27 10.05
N PRO A 276 -0.22 25.12 9.77
CA PRO A 276 -0.81 24.05 8.95
C PRO A 276 -2.15 23.53 9.47
N LEU A 277 -2.45 23.67 10.77
CA LEU A 277 -3.79 23.36 11.30
C LEU A 277 -4.82 24.46 11.00
N ALA A 278 -4.43 25.74 10.96
CA ALA A 278 -5.34 26.86 10.71
C ALA A 278 -6.04 26.81 9.34
N SER A 279 -5.47 26.08 8.37
CA SER A 279 -6.07 25.89 7.04
C SER A 279 -6.82 24.56 6.85
N LEU A 280 -6.83 23.67 7.85
CA LEU A 280 -7.47 22.35 7.73
C LEU A 280 -8.96 22.47 7.42
N LYS A 281 -9.67 23.36 8.11
CA LYS A 281 -11.10 23.58 7.88
C LYS A 281 -11.41 24.05 6.46
N ALA A 282 -10.58 24.95 5.92
CA ALA A 282 -10.73 25.41 4.54
C ALA A 282 -10.46 24.28 3.54
N ALA A 283 -9.45 23.45 3.80
CA ALA A 283 -9.12 22.32 2.95
C ALA A 283 -10.21 21.24 2.94
N LEU A 284 -10.78 20.89 4.10
CA LEU A 284 -11.84 19.88 4.21
C LEU A 284 -13.15 20.32 3.52
N LEU A 285 -13.40 21.63 3.44
CA LEU A 285 -14.58 22.21 2.79
C LEU A 285 -14.38 22.50 1.29
N ASP A 286 -13.20 22.21 0.73
CA ASP A 286 -12.91 22.46 -0.67
C ASP A 286 -13.68 21.51 -1.61
N GLY A 287 -14.13 22.04 -2.75
CA GLY A 287 -14.89 21.27 -3.74
C GLY A 287 -14.08 20.16 -4.42
N SER A 288 -12.76 20.31 -4.54
CA SER A 288 -11.89 19.32 -5.18
C SER A 288 -11.56 18.16 -4.24
N VAL A 289 -11.85 16.93 -4.69
CA VAL A 289 -11.49 15.70 -3.97
C VAL A 289 -9.98 15.49 -3.98
N GLU A 290 -9.33 15.82 -5.10
CA GLU A 290 -7.89 15.72 -5.29
C GLU A 290 -7.14 16.67 -4.35
N TYR A 291 -7.62 17.92 -4.23
CA TYR A 291 -7.02 18.88 -3.31
C TYR A 291 -7.10 18.40 -1.87
N ARG A 292 -8.28 17.93 -1.42
CA ARG A 292 -8.47 17.32 -0.10
C ARG A 292 -7.50 16.17 0.15
N LYS A 293 -7.40 15.24 -0.81
CA LYS A 293 -6.50 14.08 -0.74
C LYS A 293 -5.03 14.51 -0.62
N MET A 294 -4.59 15.44 -1.46
CA MET A 294 -3.21 15.92 -1.46
C MET A 294 -2.87 16.68 -0.18
N TYR A 295 -3.80 17.49 0.32
CA TYR A 295 -3.61 18.24 1.56
C TYR A 295 -3.48 17.29 2.77
N LEU A 296 -4.38 16.31 2.92
CA LEU A 296 -4.30 15.32 3.99
C LEU A 296 -3.04 14.46 3.89
N ALA A 297 -2.65 14.04 2.69
CA ALA A 297 -1.41 13.31 2.48
C ALA A 297 -0.16 14.13 2.84
N ALA A 298 -0.14 15.42 2.49
CA ALA A 298 0.94 16.32 2.89
C ALA A 298 0.99 16.51 4.41
N LEU A 299 -0.18 16.68 5.04
CA LEU A 299 -0.27 16.79 6.50
C LEU A 299 0.25 15.52 7.19
N LEU A 300 -0.13 14.32 6.69
CA LEU A 300 0.41 13.05 7.18
C LEU A 300 1.93 12.97 7.02
N ALA A 301 2.46 13.31 5.85
CA ALA A 301 3.91 13.25 5.59
C ALA A 301 4.71 14.21 6.49
N VAL A 302 4.14 15.36 6.84
CA VAL A 302 4.78 16.36 7.72
C VAL A 302 4.67 15.97 9.21
N MET A 303 3.54 15.37 9.61
CA MET A 303 3.24 15.09 11.02
C MET A 303 3.60 13.68 11.48
N THR A 304 3.79 12.73 10.55
CA THR A 304 4.19 11.36 10.90
C THR A 304 5.68 11.33 11.23
N PRO A 305 6.08 10.89 12.44
CA PRO A 305 7.49 10.81 12.81
C PRO A 305 8.23 9.79 11.92
N SER A 306 9.53 10.03 11.68
CA SER A 306 10.36 9.11 10.90
C SER A 306 10.54 7.78 11.65
N ASP A 307 10.81 6.67 10.94
CA ASP A 307 10.99 5.35 11.58
C ASP A 307 12.13 5.34 12.63
N ALA A 308 13.09 6.26 12.52
CA ALA A 308 14.16 6.49 13.50
C ALA A 308 13.68 7.19 14.80
N ASP A 309 12.55 7.88 14.79
CA ASP A 309 11.96 8.57 15.95
C ASP A 309 10.95 7.69 16.72
N LEU A 310 10.60 6.53 16.17
CA LEU A 310 9.76 5.51 16.83
C LEU A 310 10.46 4.78 18.01
N HIS A 311 11.66 5.23 18.37
CA HIS A 311 12.45 4.71 19.49
C HIS A 311 11.93 5.13 20.87
N PHE A 312 10.98 6.07 20.95
CA PHE A 312 10.28 6.46 22.18
C PHE A 312 8.80 6.80 21.88
N PRO A 313 7.88 6.76 22.86
CA PRO A 313 6.53 7.29 22.68
C PRO A 313 6.63 8.79 22.31
N TYR A 314 6.54 9.09 21.02
CA TYR A 314 6.53 10.44 20.50
C TYR A 314 5.25 11.11 20.99
N ALA A 315 5.37 12.11 21.86
CA ALA A 315 4.25 12.98 22.18
C ALA A 315 4.10 13.97 21.01
N PRO A 316 3.00 13.94 20.23
CA PRO A 316 2.76 14.95 19.21
C PRO A 316 2.82 16.35 19.85
N PRO A 317 3.33 17.36 19.12
CA PRO A 317 3.33 18.74 19.60
C PRO A 317 1.89 19.16 19.89
N GLN A 318 1.53 19.25 21.17
CA GLN A 318 0.19 19.61 21.59
C GLN A 318 -0.07 21.09 21.28
N GLN A 319 -0.71 21.35 20.15
CA GLN A 319 -1.24 22.67 19.83
C GLN A 319 -2.61 22.87 20.50
N PRO A 320 -2.91 24.09 21.00
CA PRO A 320 -4.13 24.39 21.74
C PRO A 320 -5.43 24.18 20.95
N SER A 321 -5.37 24.10 19.62
CA SER A 321 -6.52 23.91 18.73
C SER A 321 -6.70 22.45 18.25
N SER A 322 -5.88 21.49 18.70
CA SER A 322 -5.94 20.08 18.24
C SER A 322 -7.31 19.42 18.44
N GLY A 323 -8.01 19.72 19.54
CA GLY A 323 -9.35 19.20 19.82
C GLY A 323 -10.42 19.64 18.81
N GLU A 324 -10.42 20.91 18.39
CA GLU A 324 -11.38 21.45 17.42
C GLU A 324 -11.20 20.81 16.03
N HIS A 325 -9.94 20.58 15.64
CA HIS A 325 -9.60 19.91 14.38
C HIS A 325 -9.97 18.42 14.40
N ALA A 326 -9.76 17.74 15.53
CA ALA A 326 -10.19 16.36 15.73
C ALA A 326 -11.71 16.23 15.63
N GLU A 327 -12.46 17.14 16.26
CA GLU A 327 -13.93 17.19 16.19
C GLU A 327 -14.42 17.35 14.75
N LEU A 328 -13.82 18.25 13.99
CA LEU A 328 -14.17 18.48 12.58
C LEU A 328 -13.94 17.22 11.73
N LEU A 329 -12.81 16.54 11.92
CA LEU A 329 -12.50 15.29 11.21
C LEU A 329 -13.44 14.14 11.61
N LEU A 330 -13.82 14.05 12.88
CA LEU A 330 -14.81 13.06 13.35
C LEU A 330 -16.16 13.24 12.66
N VAL A 331 -16.67 14.48 12.58
CA VAL A 331 -17.94 14.77 11.88
C VAL A 331 -17.87 14.35 10.41
N VAL A 332 -16.74 14.59 9.75
CA VAL A 332 -16.53 14.19 8.35
C VAL A 332 -16.48 12.67 8.21
N LEU A 333 -15.73 11.97 9.06
CA LEU A 333 -15.60 10.51 9.03
C LEU A 333 -16.94 9.82 9.30
N GLU A 334 -17.70 10.30 10.28
CA GLU A 334 -19.01 9.76 10.66
C GLU A 334 -20.08 10.00 9.58
N SER A 335 -19.92 11.04 8.75
CA SER A 335 -20.88 11.31 7.66
C SER A 335 -20.89 10.24 6.57
N GLY A 336 -19.80 9.47 6.42
CA GLY A 336 -19.65 8.45 5.38
C GLY A 336 -19.70 8.99 3.93
N MET A 337 -19.66 10.31 3.74
CA MET A 337 -19.85 10.96 2.43
C MET A 337 -18.64 10.83 1.50
N TRP A 338 -17.47 10.46 2.03
CA TRP A 338 -16.21 10.43 1.30
C TRP A 338 -15.84 9.01 0.85
N GLY A 339 -15.07 8.90 -0.24
CA GLY A 339 -14.54 7.63 -0.70
C GLY A 339 -13.53 7.00 0.27
N PRO A 340 -13.30 5.68 0.19
CA PRO A 340 -12.51 4.94 1.17
C PRO A 340 -11.06 5.41 1.28
N GLU A 341 -10.43 5.87 0.19
CA GLU A 341 -9.07 6.41 0.21
C GLU A 341 -8.96 7.75 0.94
N LEU A 342 -10.00 8.57 0.88
CA LEU A 342 -9.99 9.88 1.55
C LEU A 342 -10.35 9.72 3.03
N LEU A 343 -11.31 8.84 3.33
CA LEU A 343 -11.64 8.44 4.71
C LEU A 343 -10.43 7.82 5.41
N SER A 344 -9.66 6.96 4.74
CA SER A 344 -8.48 6.32 5.32
C SER A 344 -7.39 7.33 5.68
N GLN A 345 -7.17 8.35 4.85
CA GLN A 345 -6.24 9.45 5.15
C GLN A 345 -6.76 10.34 6.28
N ALA A 346 -8.04 10.69 6.27
CA ALA A 346 -8.66 11.49 7.32
C ALA A 346 -8.59 10.79 8.69
N LEU A 347 -8.79 9.46 8.74
CA LEU A 347 -8.67 8.64 9.95
C LEU A 347 -7.24 8.66 10.51
N GLN A 348 -6.23 8.58 9.65
CA GLN A 348 -4.83 8.66 10.06
C GLN A 348 -4.49 10.06 10.60
N VAL A 349 -4.95 11.13 9.94
CA VAL A 349 -4.74 12.51 10.41
C VAL A 349 -5.42 12.71 11.76
N LEU A 350 -6.66 12.25 11.92
CA LEU A 350 -7.37 12.29 13.20
C LEU A 350 -6.57 11.59 14.29
N SER A 351 -5.95 10.44 13.98
CA SER A 351 -5.10 9.69 14.92
C SER A 351 -3.87 10.46 15.37
N LEU A 352 -3.29 11.32 14.51
CA LEU A 352 -2.18 12.21 14.88
C LEU A 352 -2.64 13.41 15.73
N LEU A 353 -3.85 13.93 15.46
CA LEU A 353 -4.39 15.13 16.12
C LEU A 353 -5.16 14.84 17.40
N LEU A 354 -5.42 13.56 17.70
CA LEU A 354 -6.12 13.12 18.90
C LEU A 354 -5.43 13.70 20.15
N PRO A 355 -6.13 14.53 20.95
CA PRO A 355 -5.53 15.17 22.11
C PRO A 355 -5.30 14.13 23.21
N LEU A 356 -4.09 13.57 23.28
CA LEU A 356 -3.68 12.52 24.24
C LEU A 356 -3.82 12.92 25.73
N ARG A 357 -4.21 14.17 26.02
CA ARG A 357 -4.47 14.68 27.38
C ARG A 357 -5.92 15.15 27.63
N ALA A 358 -6.84 15.12 26.65
CA ALA A 358 -8.21 15.68 26.78
C ALA A 358 -9.35 14.74 26.29
N GLU A 359 -10.52 14.88 26.95
CA GLU A 359 -11.89 14.33 26.75
C GLU A 359 -12.07 12.86 26.28
N SER A 360 -12.66 12.03 27.16
CA SER A 360 -13.00 10.61 26.87
C SER A 360 -13.93 10.43 25.65
N LEU A 361 -14.73 11.45 25.31
CA LEU A 361 -15.73 11.39 24.23
C LEU A 361 -15.10 11.35 22.82
N LEU A 362 -14.03 12.11 22.57
CA LEU A 362 -13.35 12.11 21.27
C LEU A 362 -12.67 10.77 21.01
N ILE A 363 -12.03 10.22 22.03
CA ILE A 363 -11.37 8.91 21.98
C ILE A 363 -12.43 7.81 21.78
N ASP A 364 -13.55 7.88 22.48
CA ASP A 364 -14.67 6.93 22.33
C ASP A 364 -15.26 6.91 20.90
N ARG A 365 -15.46 8.10 20.29
CA ARG A 365 -15.90 8.21 18.89
C ARG A 365 -14.86 7.66 17.92
N TRP A 366 -13.58 7.96 18.12
CA TRP A 366 -12.50 7.39 17.32
C TRP A 366 -12.44 5.87 17.44
N CYS A 367 -12.57 5.31 18.66
CA CYS A 367 -12.64 3.86 18.87
C CYS A 367 -13.82 3.24 18.11
N ARG A 368 -15.00 3.89 18.10
CA ARG A 368 -16.15 3.41 17.29
C ARG A 368 -15.83 3.37 15.79
N LEU A 369 -15.14 4.37 15.25
CA LEU A 369 -14.73 4.37 13.84
C LEU A 369 -13.80 3.18 13.52
N LEU A 370 -12.87 2.84 14.41
CA LEU A 370 -12.02 1.66 14.24
C LEU A 370 -12.84 0.37 14.24
N GLU A 371 -13.85 0.26 15.11
CA GLU A 371 -14.72 -0.91 15.19
C GLU A 371 -15.62 -1.09 13.97
N ILE A 372 -16.08 0.02 13.37
CA ILE A 372 -16.86 0.00 12.13
C ILE A 372 -16.00 -0.48 10.95
N HIS A 373 -14.73 -0.07 10.89
CA HIS A 373 -13.88 -0.30 9.73
C HIS A 373 -12.92 -1.49 9.84
N LYS A 374 -12.84 -2.16 11.00
CA LYS A 374 -12.00 -3.37 11.17
C LYS A 374 -12.56 -4.63 10.51
N VAL A 375 -13.86 -4.66 10.21
CA VAL A 375 -14.59 -5.84 9.70
C VAL A 375 -14.13 -6.23 8.28
N PRO A 376 -14.13 -7.52 7.90
CA PRO A 376 -13.59 -7.98 6.62
C PRO A 376 -14.35 -7.44 5.39
N GLU A 377 -15.61 -7.06 5.55
CA GLU A 377 -16.43 -6.43 4.51
C GLU A 377 -15.97 -5.00 4.19
N ALA A 378 -15.22 -4.36 5.09
CA ALA A 378 -14.71 -3.02 4.86
C ALA A 378 -13.57 -3.04 3.81
N PRO A 379 -13.50 -2.01 2.94
CA PRO A 379 -12.41 -1.86 1.99
C PRO A 379 -11.03 -2.02 2.65
N THR A 380 -10.14 -2.79 2.03
CA THR A 380 -8.80 -3.09 2.57
C THR A 380 -8.01 -1.84 2.97
N VAL A 381 -8.18 -0.72 2.25
CA VAL A 381 -7.51 0.55 2.56
C VAL A 381 -7.96 1.16 3.89
N LEU A 382 -9.21 0.91 4.32
CA LEU A 382 -9.75 1.34 5.60
C LEU A 382 -9.29 0.41 6.73
N ARG A 383 -9.31 -0.91 6.51
CA ARG A 383 -8.75 -1.90 7.45
C ARG A 383 -7.26 -1.61 7.75
N LEU A 384 -6.49 -1.31 6.70
CA LEU A 384 -5.09 -0.89 6.83
C LEU A 384 -4.96 0.43 7.61
N ALA A 385 -5.82 1.41 7.34
CA ALA A 385 -5.81 2.67 8.08
C ALA A 385 -6.19 2.50 9.56
N CYS A 386 -7.04 1.53 9.91
CA CYS A 386 -7.27 1.17 11.32
C CYS A 386 -6.00 0.63 11.98
N ALA A 387 -5.25 -0.25 11.30
CA ALA A 387 -3.97 -0.74 11.81
C ALA A 387 -2.94 0.39 12.01
N GLN A 388 -2.86 1.31 11.05
CA GLN A 388 -2.01 2.50 11.14
C GLN A 388 -2.46 3.44 12.25
N ALA A 389 -3.77 3.67 12.41
CA ALA A 389 -4.35 4.47 13.48
C ALA A 389 -4.00 3.90 14.87
N LEU A 390 -4.05 2.58 15.05
CA LEU A 390 -3.58 1.91 16.28
C LEU A 390 -2.10 2.19 16.55
N ARG A 391 -1.25 2.16 15.52
CA ARG A 391 0.18 2.48 15.66
C ARG A 391 0.41 3.95 16.03
N LEU A 392 -0.35 4.88 15.45
CA LEU A 392 -0.19 6.32 15.65
C LEU A 392 -0.68 6.81 17.02
N ALA A 393 -1.87 6.37 17.45
CA ALA A 393 -2.50 6.84 18.69
C ALA A 393 -2.64 5.75 19.76
N GLY A 394 -2.93 4.51 19.35
CA GLY A 394 -3.22 3.40 20.26
C GLY A 394 -2.06 3.06 21.19
N VAL A 395 -0.81 3.13 20.72
CA VAL A 395 0.39 2.89 21.56
C VAL A 395 0.42 3.87 22.74
N LEU A 396 0.15 5.14 22.48
CA LEU A 396 0.20 6.21 23.49
C LEU A 396 -0.96 6.09 24.49
N LEU A 397 -2.15 5.70 24.01
CA LEU A 397 -3.33 5.48 24.85
C LEU A 397 -3.22 4.24 25.74
N LEU A 398 -2.57 3.18 25.25
CA LEU A 398 -2.36 1.92 25.98
C LEU A 398 -1.04 1.88 26.76
N SER A 399 -0.20 2.92 26.68
CA SER A 399 1.02 3.02 27.48
C SER A 399 0.69 3.35 28.95
N PRO A 400 1.46 2.85 29.92
CA PRO A 400 1.20 3.13 31.33
C PRO A 400 1.22 4.66 31.59
N PRO A 401 0.19 5.21 32.25
CA PRO A 401 0.10 6.66 32.45
C PRO A 401 1.20 7.14 33.40
N PRO A 402 1.78 8.33 33.17
CA PRO A 402 2.74 8.91 34.10
C PRO A 402 2.02 9.32 35.39
N LYS A 403 2.12 8.46 36.42
CA LYS A 403 1.65 8.63 37.81
C LYS A 403 0.20 9.14 37.99
N GLY A 404 -0.70 8.24 38.41
CA GLY A 404 -1.92 8.61 39.13
C GLY A 404 -3.19 8.86 38.28
N ARG A 405 -3.21 8.48 37.00
CA ARG A 405 -4.45 8.47 36.20
C ARG A 405 -4.84 7.03 35.95
N ASN A 406 -6.05 6.61 36.33
CA ASN A 406 -6.57 5.30 35.92
C ASN A 406 -6.92 5.39 34.43
N ALA A 407 -6.31 4.53 33.60
CA ALA A 407 -6.72 4.39 32.21
C ALA A 407 -8.17 3.90 32.17
N ASP A 408 -8.96 4.38 31.21
CA ASP A 408 -10.30 3.85 30.97
C ASP A 408 -10.16 2.40 30.46
N SER A 409 -10.49 1.45 31.33
CA SER A 409 -10.37 0.02 31.04
C SER A 409 -11.26 -0.41 29.88
N ALA A 410 -12.40 0.27 29.65
CA ALA A 410 -13.29 -0.04 28.55
C ALA A 410 -12.68 0.34 27.19
N LEU A 411 -12.12 1.54 27.09
CA LEU A 411 -11.46 2.00 25.85
C LEU A 411 -10.21 1.16 25.55
N SER A 412 -9.44 0.82 26.58
CA SER A 412 -8.24 0.01 26.42
C SER A 412 -8.55 -1.38 25.86
N VAL A 413 -9.56 -2.04 26.42
CA VAL A 413 -10.03 -3.36 25.97
C VAL A 413 -10.53 -3.32 24.52
N ARG A 414 -11.29 -2.30 24.13
CA ARG A 414 -11.77 -2.11 22.75
C ARG A 414 -10.64 -1.92 21.73
N LEU A 415 -9.59 -1.16 22.09
CA LEU A 415 -8.42 -0.96 21.23
C LEU A 415 -7.62 -2.25 21.07
N ILE A 416 -7.41 -2.99 22.17
CA ILE A 416 -6.74 -4.30 22.11
C ILE A 416 -7.55 -5.27 21.26
N GLY A 417 -8.87 -5.33 21.44
CA GLY A 417 -9.75 -6.18 20.61
C GLY A 417 -9.75 -5.79 19.14
N THR A 418 -9.62 -4.52 18.80
CA THR A 418 -9.43 -4.07 17.41
C THR A 418 -8.11 -4.60 16.83
N GLY A 419 -7.03 -4.55 17.61
CA GLY A 419 -5.75 -5.16 17.23
C GLY A 419 -5.85 -6.67 17.00
N ILE A 420 -6.49 -7.40 17.92
CA ILE A 420 -6.70 -8.85 17.79
C ILE A 420 -7.49 -9.17 16.51
N TYR A 421 -8.56 -8.42 16.23
CA TYR A 421 -9.37 -8.61 15.03
C TYR A 421 -8.55 -8.44 13.74
N LEU A 422 -7.76 -7.37 13.64
CA LEU A 422 -6.94 -7.07 12.46
C LEU A 422 -5.72 -8.00 12.31
N LEU A 423 -5.30 -8.74 13.34
CA LEU A 423 -4.31 -9.81 13.19
C LEU A 423 -4.87 -11.04 12.46
N LYS A 424 -6.20 -11.21 12.45
CA LYS A 424 -6.90 -12.25 11.68
C LYS A 424 -7.11 -11.90 10.21
N ASP A 425 -6.73 -10.68 9.81
CA ASP A 425 -6.97 -10.14 8.48
C ASP A 425 -6.36 -11.02 7.37
N ASP A 426 -7.05 -11.11 6.23
CA ASP A 426 -6.60 -11.86 5.06
C ASP A 426 -5.39 -11.19 4.38
N ASN A 427 -5.30 -9.86 4.47
CA ASN A 427 -4.25 -9.07 3.87
C ASN A 427 -3.01 -9.00 4.78
N LEU A 428 -1.87 -9.48 4.27
CA LEU A 428 -0.60 -9.48 4.98
C LEU A 428 -0.18 -8.07 5.44
N GLN A 429 -0.40 -7.04 4.62
CA GLN A 429 0.01 -5.68 4.95
C GLN A 429 -0.72 -5.15 6.20
N VAL A 430 -2.01 -5.46 6.34
CA VAL A 430 -2.77 -5.12 7.55
C VAL A 430 -2.15 -5.80 8.77
N ARG A 431 -1.88 -7.11 8.68
CA ARG A 431 -1.25 -7.88 9.76
C ARG A 431 0.13 -7.32 10.14
N THR A 432 0.94 -6.94 9.16
CA THR A 432 2.27 -6.36 9.39
C THR A 432 2.18 -5.02 10.12
N GLU A 433 1.23 -4.15 9.76
CA GLU A 433 1.03 -2.88 10.47
C GLU A 433 0.61 -3.09 11.93
N VAL A 434 -0.32 -4.03 12.19
CA VAL A 434 -0.72 -4.37 13.57
C VAL A 434 0.44 -5.00 14.34
N ALA A 435 1.27 -5.83 13.70
CA ALA A 435 2.49 -6.36 14.32
C ALA A 435 3.45 -5.22 14.69
N GLY A 436 3.54 -4.18 13.86
CA GLY A 436 4.26 -2.95 14.16
C GLY A 436 3.71 -2.22 15.39
N PHE A 437 2.39 -2.12 15.51
CA PHE A 437 1.71 -1.56 16.69
C PHE A 437 2.01 -2.39 17.96
N THR A 438 1.82 -3.70 17.93
CA THR A 438 2.05 -4.58 19.10
C THR A 438 3.50 -4.53 19.58
N SER A 439 4.45 -4.50 18.65
CA SER A 439 5.87 -4.37 18.99
C SER A 439 6.19 -3.01 19.63
N ALA A 440 5.59 -1.93 19.14
CA ALA A 440 5.77 -0.60 19.73
C ALA A 440 5.15 -0.53 21.14
N LEU A 441 3.98 -1.12 21.33
CA LEU A 441 3.30 -1.22 22.63
C LEU A 441 4.12 -2.04 23.63
N ALA A 442 4.57 -3.25 23.25
CA ALA A 442 5.40 -4.08 24.13
C ALA A 442 6.65 -3.36 24.61
N ARG A 443 7.29 -2.58 23.73
CA ARG A 443 8.47 -1.76 24.08
C ARG A 443 8.12 -0.62 25.05
N ALA A 444 7.03 0.10 24.76
CA ALA A 444 6.56 1.20 25.61
C ALA A 444 6.23 0.72 27.05
N ARG A 445 5.74 -0.51 27.19
CA ARG A 445 5.40 -1.12 28.49
C ARG A 445 6.59 -1.72 29.23
N THR A 446 7.57 -2.30 28.52
CA THR A 446 8.72 -2.99 29.15
C THR A 446 9.91 -2.07 29.42
N GLY A 447 9.94 -0.85 28.87
CA GLY A 447 11.02 0.12 29.07
C GLY A 447 12.38 -0.29 28.49
N SER A 448 12.44 -1.38 27.72
CA SER A 448 13.68 -1.92 27.15
C SER A 448 14.04 -1.21 25.85
N THR A 449 15.25 -0.64 25.80
CA THR A 449 15.86 -0.05 24.60
C THR A 449 16.50 -1.08 23.67
N GLY A 450 16.57 -2.36 24.07
CA GLY A 450 17.35 -3.40 23.38
C GLY A 450 16.63 -4.73 23.08
N GLY A 451 15.31 -4.80 23.22
CA GLY A 451 14.56 -6.03 22.93
C GLY A 451 14.23 -6.16 21.44
N HIS A 452 14.68 -7.25 20.81
CA HIS A 452 14.40 -7.64 19.42
C HIS A 452 12.96 -7.30 19.01
N CYS A 453 12.80 -6.49 17.95
CA CYS A 453 11.50 -6.24 17.34
C CYS A 453 10.83 -7.59 17.01
N PHE A 454 9.60 -7.81 17.48
CA PHE A 454 8.80 -9.00 17.14
C PHE A 454 8.34 -9.02 15.67
N LEU A 455 8.96 -8.23 14.80
CA LEU A 455 8.63 -7.98 13.39
C LEU A 455 8.61 -9.24 12.51
N THR A 456 8.93 -10.41 13.05
CA THR A 456 9.02 -11.66 12.30
C THR A 456 7.93 -12.68 12.59
N GLN A 457 7.09 -12.53 13.64
CA GLN A 457 6.02 -13.50 13.92
C GLN A 457 4.71 -12.85 14.39
N VAL A 458 3.78 -12.65 13.46
CA VAL A 458 2.37 -12.23 13.71
C VAL A 458 1.73 -13.07 14.83
N ASN A 459 2.13 -14.34 14.95
CA ASN A 459 1.63 -15.26 15.98
C ASN A 459 1.97 -14.83 17.41
N ARG A 460 3.13 -14.19 17.62
CA ARG A 460 3.50 -13.68 18.94
C ARG A 460 2.75 -12.40 19.29
N CYS A 461 2.36 -11.61 18.29
CA CYS A 461 1.59 -10.38 18.47
C CYS A 461 0.21 -10.66 19.08
N LEU A 462 -0.46 -11.72 18.60
CA LEU A 462 -1.75 -12.14 19.13
C LEU A 462 -1.64 -12.55 20.61
N LEU A 463 -0.69 -13.43 20.94
CA LEU A 463 -0.46 -13.88 22.31
C LEU A 463 -0.16 -12.72 23.26
N PHE A 464 0.70 -11.78 22.84
CA PHE A 464 1.02 -10.59 23.63
C PHE A 464 -0.23 -9.75 23.98
N LEU A 465 -1.13 -9.53 23.02
CA LEU A 465 -2.35 -8.76 23.25
C LEU A 465 -3.32 -9.48 24.20
N LEU A 466 -3.40 -10.81 24.10
CA LEU A 466 -4.23 -11.63 24.99
C LEU A 466 -3.67 -11.68 26.41
N ASP A 467 -2.35 -11.82 26.56
CA ASP A 467 -1.68 -11.74 27.86
C ASP A 467 -1.92 -10.37 28.50
N LEU A 468 -1.81 -9.27 27.73
CA LEU A 468 -2.10 -7.93 28.23
C LEU A 468 -3.56 -7.77 28.72
N LEU A 469 -4.54 -8.35 28.02
CA LEU A 469 -5.94 -8.36 28.48
C LEU A 469 -6.09 -9.10 29.82
N LEU A 470 -5.45 -10.26 29.97
CA LEU A 470 -5.55 -11.06 31.19
C LEU A 470 -4.79 -10.48 32.39
N GLU A 471 -3.68 -9.80 32.14
CA GLU A 471 -2.84 -9.21 33.19
C GLU A 471 -3.46 -7.93 33.76
N GLU A 472 -3.98 -7.05 32.89
CA GLU A 472 -4.36 -5.68 33.30
C GLU A 472 -5.84 -5.36 33.18
N PHE A 473 -6.58 -6.07 32.34
CA PHE A 473 -7.97 -5.71 32.01
C PHE A 473 -8.97 -6.86 32.20
N TRP A 474 -8.61 -7.89 32.96
CA TRP A 474 -9.40 -9.11 33.11
C TRP A 474 -10.75 -8.88 33.79
N ASP A 475 -10.87 -7.86 34.63
CA ASP A 475 -12.09 -7.52 35.39
C ASP A 475 -13.06 -6.61 34.60
N SER A 476 -12.63 -6.13 33.43
CA SER A 476 -13.45 -5.29 32.56
C SER A 476 -14.63 -6.08 31.97
N PRO A 477 -15.85 -5.51 31.94
CA PRO A 477 -17.02 -6.21 31.39
C PRO A 477 -16.87 -6.59 29.92
N TYR A 478 -16.01 -5.87 29.18
CA TYR A 478 -15.80 -6.06 27.76
C TYR A 478 -14.79 -7.15 27.43
N THR A 479 -13.97 -7.60 28.40
CA THR A 479 -12.88 -8.54 28.13
C THR A 479 -13.41 -9.93 27.75
N LEU A 480 -14.40 -10.43 28.49
CA LEU A 480 -15.05 -11.69 28.15
C LEU A 480 -15.75 -11.61 26.79
N GLU A 481 -16.45 -10.50 26.53
CA GLU A 481 -17.17 -10.29 25.27
C GLU A 481 -16.25 -10.32 24.05
N ILE A 482 -15.10 -9.63 24.11
CA ILE A 482 -14.12 -9.60 23.03
C ILE A 482 -13.52 -10.99 22.78
N LEU A 483 -13.16 -11.73 23.84
CA LEU A 483 -12.61 -13.08 23.68
C LEU A 483 -13.62 -14.05 23.05
N LEU A 484 -14.89 -13.97 23.49
CA LEU A 484 -15.96 -14.81 22.96
C LEU A 484 -16.30 -14.47 21.50
N HIS A 485 -16.20 -13.20 21.09
CA HIS A 485 -16.44 -12.76 19.71
C HIS A 485 -15.46 -13.39 18.70
N HIS A 486 -14.35 -13.97 19.16
CA HIS A 486 -13.40 -14.66 18.29
C HIS A 486 -13.66 -16.16 18.12
N LEU A 487 -14.62 -16.72 18.86
CA LEU A 487 -15.05 -18.10 18.73
C LEU A 487 -16.05 -18.25 17.56
N PRO A 488 -16.11 -19.41 16.90
CA PRO A 488 -17.09 -19.68 15.86
C PRO A 488 -18.52 -19.58 16.40
N GLU A 489 -19.45 -19.18 15.54
CA GLU A 489 -20.88 -19.23 15.86
C GLU A 489 -21.28 -20.67 16.20
N ALA A 490 -22.22 -20.80 17.14
CA ALA A 490 -22.56 -22.10 17.69
C ALA A 490 -23.22 -23.02 16.65
N ASP A 491 -23.93 -22.52 15.63
CA ASP A 491 -24.73 -23.36 14.72
C ASP A 491 -23.87 -24.10 13.67
N LEU A 492 -23.57 -25.39 13.94
CA LEU A 492 -22.78 -26.25 13.06
C LEU A 492 -23.61 -26.95 11.98
N ASP A 493 -24.94 -26.95 12.08
CA ASP A 493 -25.82 -27.67 11.15
C ASP A 493 -25.68 -27.22 9.68
N PRO A 494 -25.73 -25.91 9.33
CA PRO A 494 -25.55 -25.48 7.95
C PRO A 494 -24.14 -25.76 7.42
N VAL A 495 -23.11 -25.61 8.27
CA VAL A 495 -21.70 -25.86 7.92
C VAL A 495 -21.48 -27.33 7.55
N LEU A 496 -22.04 -28.23 8.35
CA LEU A 496 -21.94 -29.67 8.14
C LEU A 496 -22.73 -30.12 6.89
N ARG A 497 -23.90 -29.53 6.62
CA ARG A 497 -24.67 -29.81 5.38
C ARG A 497 -23.95 -29.33 4.12
N ASP A 498 -23.30 -28.16 4.16
CA ASP A 498 -22.57 -27.60 3.02
C ASP A 498 -21.31 -28.44 2.70
N ALA A 499 -20.62 -28.92 3.73
CA ALA A 499 -19.50 -29.85 3.61
C ALA A 499 -19.87 -31.23 2.99
N GLN A 500 -21.13 -31.66 3.12
CA GLN A 500 -21.63 -32.87 2.44
C GLN A 500 -21.93 -32.65 0.95
N CYS A 501 -22.25 -31.41 0.56
CA CYS A 501 -22.69 -31.08 -0.80
C CYS A 501 -21.54 -30.64 -1.72
N THR A 502 -20.36 -30.34 -1.17
CA THR A 502 -19.20 -29.84 -1.92
C THR A 502 -18.18 -30.96 -2.17
N GLU A 503 -17.96 -31.31 -3.44
CA GLU A 503 -16.69 -31.96 -3.83
C GLU A 503 -15.53 -31.00 -3.52
N PRO A 504 -14.34 -31.51 -3.13
CA PRO A 504 -13.22 -30.67 -2.71
C PRO A 504 -12.67 -29.88 -3.91
N SER A 505 -13.27 -28.73 -4.19
CA SER A 505 -12.84 -27.82 -5.24
C SER A 505 -12.06 -26.66 -4.61
N CYS A 506 -10.83 -26.92 -4.18
CA CYS A 506 -9.85 -25.87 -3.99
C CYS A 506 -8.55 -26.27 -4.69
N LEU A 507 -8.47 -25.93 -5.98
CA LEU A 507 -7.33 -26.19 -6.87
C LEU A 507 -6.22 -25.12 -6.76
N TYR A 508 -6.32 -24.21 -5.78
CA TYR A 508 -5.35 -23.15 -5.56
C TYR A 508 -5.01 -23.07 -4.08
N GLU A 509 -3.80 -23.48 -3.71
CA GLU A 509 -3.19 -23.07 -2.45
C GLU A 509 -3.05 -21.54 -2.46
N LYS A 510 -3.68 -20.86 -1.50
CA LYS A 510 -3.30 -19.48 -1.18
C LYS A 510 -1.90 -19.55 -0.56
N ASP A 511 -0.92 -18.94 -1.20
CA ASP A 511 0.51 -19.04 -0.82
C ASP A 511 0.84 -18.62 0.62
N GLU A 512 -0.06 -17.93 1.35
CA GLU A 512 0.09 -17.64 2.79
C GLU A 512 -1.28 -17.54 3.52
N ALA A 513 -1.94 -18.67 3.80
CA ALA A 513 -3.14 -18.69 4.62
C ALA A 513 -2.83 -18.27 6.08
N ASN A 514 -3.58 -17.30 6.61
CA ASN A 514 -3.44 -16.88 8.00
C ASN A 514 -4.02 -17.96 8.93
N VAL A 515 -3.19 -18.60 9.74
CA VAL A 515 -3.65 -19.62 10.69
C VAL A 515 -4.72 -19.09 11.64
N PHE A 516 -4.71 -17.80 11.99
CA PHE A 516 -5.72 -17.20 12.87
C PHE A 516 -7.03 -16.84 12.19
N SER A 517 -7.10 -16.87 10.85
CA SER A 517 -8.39 -16.76 10.16
C SER A 517 -9.18 -18.07 10.24
N GLU A 518 -8.52 -19.21 10.49
CA GLU A 518 -9.17 -20.49 10.69
C GLU A 518 -9.87 -20.53 12.06
N PRO A 519 -11.21 -20.68 12.13
CA PRO A 519 -11.95 -20.62 13.39
C PRO A 519 -11.52 -21.69 14.40
N ALA A 520 -11.18 -22.90 13.93
CA ALA A 520 -10.73 -24.00 14.78
C ALA A 520 -9.38 -23.67 15.45
N ALA A 521 -8.41 -23.19 14.67
CA ALA A 521 -7.12 -22.79 15.20
C ALA A 521 -7.27 -21.61 16.17
N MET A 522 -8.07 -20.59 15.83
CA MET A 522 -8.32 -19.47 16.73
C MET A 522 -8.96 -19.91 18.05
N SER A 523 -9.89 -20.87 18.01
CA SER A 523 -10.52 -21.43 19.21
C SER A 523 -9.50 -22.17 20.10
N GLU A 524 -8.60 -22.93 19.49
CA GLU A 524 -7.51 -23.62 20.21
C GLU A 524 -6.58 -22.61 20.90
N TYR A 525 -6.26 -21.49 20.23
CA TYR A 525 -5.46 -20.41 20.83
C TYR A 525 -6.22 -19.63 21.91
N MET A 526 -7.55 -19.45 21.80
CA MET A 526 -8.37 -18.73 22.81
C MET A 526 -8.61 -19.53 24.07
N LEU A 527 -8.76 -20.85 23.96
CA LEU A 527 -9.20 -21.71 25.07
C LEU A 527 -8.36 -21.54 26.36
N PRO A 528 -7.00 -21.53 26.32
CA PRO A 528 -6.19 -21.33 27.52
C PRO A 528 -6.47 -19.99 28.22
N PHE A 529 -6.77 -18.94 27.46
CA PHE A 529 -7.03 -17.61 28.00
C PHE A 529 -8.42 -17.52 28.62
N LEU A 530 -9.42 -18.13 27.99
CA LEU A 530 -10.76 -18.24 28.55
C LEU A 530 -10.76 -19.05 29.86
N LEU A 531 -10.02 -20.16 29.92
CA LEU A 531 -9.88 -20.95 31.14
C LEU A 531 -9.24 -20.15 32.28
N LYS A 532 -8.12 -19.46 32.01
CA LYS A 532 -7.48 -18.56 32.98
C LYS A 532 -8.41 -17.44 33.45
N LEU A 533 -9.25 -16.91 32.56
CA LEU A 533 -10.24 -15.89 32.93
C LEU A 533 -11.32 -16.47 33.87
N VAL A 534 -11.80 -17.67 33.59
CA VAL A 534 -12.77 -18.37 34.45
C VAL A 534 -12.18 -18.70 35.83
N GLU A 535 -10.89 -19.02 35.92
CA GLU A 535 -10.20 -19.22 37.21
C GLU A 535 -10.24 -17.96 38.10
N LYS A 536 -10.31 -16.76 37.51
CA LYS A 536 -10.43 -15.48 38.23
C LYS A 536 -11.87 -15.11 38.62
N VAL A 537 -12.89 -15.90 38.25
CA VAL A 537 -14.29 -15.65 38.61
C VAL A 537 -14.51 -15.43 40.12
N PRO A 538 -13.88 -16.19 41.04
CA PRO A 538 -14.03 -15.95 42.47
C PRO A 538 -13.53 -14.57 42.93
N GLU A 539 -12.66 -13.92 42.14
CA GLU A 539 -12.07 -12.61 42.45
C GLU A 539 -12.94 -11.44 41.98
N SER A 540 -13.93 -11.66 41.12
CA SER A 540 -14.82 -10.60 40.59
C SER A 540 -16.27 -11.08 40.43
N ALA A 541 -17.17 -10.50 41.24
CA ALA A 541 -18.60 -10.75 41.14
C ALA A 541 -19.18 -10.38 39.76
N GLN A 542 -18.66 -9.31 39.15
CA GLN A 542 -19.08 -8.85 37.81
C GLN A 542 -18.72 -9.88 36.73
N LEU A 543 -17.51 -10.45 36.78
CA LEU A 543 -17.09 -11.50 35.87
C LEU A 543 -17.94 -12.77 36.08
N GLY A 544 -18.23 -13.12 37.33
CA GLY A 544 -19.12 -14.24 37.66
C GLY A 544 -20.52 -14.09 37.05
N ASP A 545 -21.13 -12.90 37.14
CA ASP A 545 -22.44 -12.63 36.54
C ASP A 545 -22.42 -12.73 35.01
N LEU A 546 -21.34 -12.26 34.37
CA LEU A 546 -21.17 -12.34 32.92
C LEU A 546 -21.01 -13.79 32.44
N VAL A 547 -20.15 -14.58 33.08
CA VAL A 547 -19.95 -15.99 32.77
C VAL A 547 -21.24 -16.78 33.00
N ALA A 548 -21.96 -16.53 34.10
CA ALA A 548 -23.22 -17.19 34.39
C ALA A 548 -24.32 -16.84 33.36
N ARG A 549 -24.34 -15.59 32.87
CA ARG A 549 -25.27 -15.16 31.81
C ARG A 549 -24.96 -15.88 30.51
N TRP A 550 -23.70 -15.86 30.07
CA TRP A 550 -23.26 -16.54 28.86
C TRP A 550 -23.57 -18.04 28.90
N ALA A 551 -23.31 -18.70 30.03
CA ALA A 551 -23.61 -20.12 30.21
C ALA A 551 -25.11 -20.42 30.04
N ARG A 552 -26.00 -19.59 30.62
CA ARG A 552 -27.45 -19.77 30.46
C ARG A 552 -27.90 -19.62 29.00
N GLU A 553 -27.30 -18.70 28.26
CA GLU A 553 -27.66 -18.40 26.86
C GLU A 553 -27.12 -19.44 25.87
N ASN A 554 -26.00 -20.12 26.20
CA ASN A 554 -25.29 -20.99 25.24
C ASN A 554 -25.32 -22.48 25.58
N THR A 555 -25.79 -22.90 26.77
CA THR A 555 -25.79 -24.32 27.16
C THR A 555 -26.63 -25.20 26.22
N GLU A 556 -27.87 -24.80 25.92
CA GLU A 556 -28.78 -25.57 25.07
C GLU A 556 -28.27 -25.67 23.61
N PRO A 557 -27.89 -24.57 22.93
CA PRO A 557 -27.28 -24.64 21.60
C PRO A 557 -26.02 -25.52 21.56
N ILE A 558 -25.12 -25.42 22.54
CA ILE A 558 -23.90 -26.23 22.56
C ILE A 558 -24.24 -27.73 22.69
N LEU A 559 -25.22 -28.10 23.52
CA LEU A 559 -25.63 -29.50 23.67
C LEU A 559 -26.26 -30.05 22.38
N GLU A 560 -27.06 -29.24 21.68
CA GLU A 560 -27.60 -29.59 20.36
C GLU A 560 -26.50 -29.84 19.34
N ASN A 561 -25.52 -28.93 19.25
CA ASN A 561 -24.38 -29.08 18.34
C ASN A 561 -23.53 -30.33 18.65
N ILE A 562 -23.29 -30.64 19.93
CA ILE A 562 -22.61 -31.88 20.32
C ILE A 562 -23.41 -33.10 19.87
N ALA A 563 -24.74 -33.07 19.97
CA ALA A 563 -25.59 -34.16 19.50
C ALA A 563 -25.54 -34.33 17.97
N ILE A 564 -25.58 -33.22 17.23
CA ILE A 564 -25.45 -33.20 15.76
C ILE A 564 -24.08 -33.76 15.33
N CYS A 565 -22.98 -33.31 15.95
CA CYS A 565 -21.64 -33.82 15.65
C CYS A 565 -21.51 -35.33 15.93
N LYS A 566 -22.08 -35.82 17.03
CA LYS A 566 -22.12 -37.27 17.35
C LYS A 566 -22.91 -38.07 16.32
N ALA A 567 -23.94 -37.49 15.72
CA ALA A 567 -24.69 -38.14 14.64
C ALA A 567 -23.92 -38.14 13.30
N PHE A 568 -23.02 -37.15 13.09
CA PHE A 568 -22.26 -36.98 11.86
C PHE A 568 -21.01 -37.88 11.77
N ASN A 569 -20.45 -38.32 12.90
CA ASN A 569 -19.30 -39.24 12.94
C ASN A 569 -19.47 -40.21 14.14
N PRO A 570 -20.22 -41.32 13.95
CA PRO A 570 -20.62 -42.22 15.04
C PRO A 570 -19.47 -42.98 15.71
#